data_AF-A0A293MNJ4-F1
#
_entry.id   AF-A0A293MNJ4-F1
#
_cell.length_a   1.000
_cell.length_b   1.000
_cell.length_c   1.000
_cell.angle_alpha   90.00
_cell.angle_beta   90.00
_cell.angle_gamma   90.00
#
_symmetry.space_group_name_H-M   'P 1'
#
loop_
_entity.id
_entity.type
_entity.pdbx_description
1 polymer ?
#
loop_
_entity_poly.entity_id
_entity_poly.type
_entity_poly.pdbx_seq_one_letter_code
_entity_poly.pdbx_strand_id
1 'polypeptide(L)'
;MPADVEEMLLDTSFVCWMLRSDPRKLEAVTDEEMRLAYASFKAETSATEYKASPNDVSGPVPICVMTQLADKGLADSVEALIGCYLLVCGPIGAIKVMKWLGLQLSQCHLNSETMEEGECASSFLGFTPPATALVDYGMDSHKELEAELKRLATTVADVESALGYTFGDKSFLLQHRLSGDAIRVRGPIQV
;
A
#
# COMPACT_ATOMS: atom_id res chain seq x y z
N MET A 1 -12.56 17.07 26.50
CA MET A 1 -11.64 17.71 25.54
C MET A 1 -12.48 18.58 24.62
N PRO A 2 -12.29 19.90 24.64
CA PRO A 2 -12.87 20.86 23.69
C PRO A 2 -12.39 20.60 22.25
N ALA A 3 -13.20 20.94 21.26
CA ALA A 3 -12.91 20.64 19.84
C ALA A 3 -11.65 21.34 19.29
N ASP A 4 -11.34 22.53 19.81
CA ASP A 4 -10.17 23.31 19.39
C ASP A 4 -8.85 22.74 19.97
N VAL A 5 -8.92 22.09 21.13
CA VAL A 5 -7.81 21.37 21.76
C VAL A 5 -7.52 20.09 20.97
N GLU A 6 -8.56 19.37 20.53
CA GLU A 6 -8.41 18.19 19.66
C GLU A 6 -7.73 18.54 18.33
N GLU A 7 -8.11 19.65 17.69
CA GLU A 7 -7.48 20.13 16.45
C GLU A 7 -6.00 20.45 16.65
N MET A 8 -5.62 21.02 17.80
CA MET A 8 -4.21 21.28 18.14
C MET A 8 -3.41 19.98 18.33
N LEU A 9 -4.00 18.92 18.85
CA LEU A 9 -3.33 17.62 19.01
C LEU A 9 -3.17 16.85 17.70
N LEU A 10 -3.92 17.21 16.65
CA LEU A 10 -3.70 16.69 15.31
C LEU A 10 -2.50 17.32 14.62
N ASP A 11 -2.04 18.49 15.11
CA ASP A 11 -0.78 19.09 14.68
C ASP A 11 0.41 18.31 15.27
N THR A 12 0.84 17.30 14.53
CA THR A 12 1.96 16.44 14.91
C THR A 12 3.26 17.22 15.19
N SER A 13 3.44 18.40 14.59
CA SER A 13 4.61 19.25 14.84
C SER A 13 4.55 19.88 16.22
N PHE A 14 3.37 20.32 16.64
CA PHE A 14 3.13 20.82 17.99
C PHE A 14 3.26 19.72 19.05
N VAL A 15 2.67 18.54 18.81
CA VAL A 15 2.77 17.41 19.74
C VAL A 15 4.23 17.00 19.93
N CYS A 16 5.00 16.90 18.85
CA CYS A 16 6.43 16.64 18.92
C CYS A 16 7.17 17.74 19.70
N TRP A 17 6.84 19.02 19.50
CA TRP A 17 7.42 20.15 20.21
C TRP A 17 7.17 20.09 21.73
N MET A 18 5.94 19.78 22.13
CA MET A 18 5.56 19.71 23.54
C MET A 18 6.23 18.54 24.28
N LEU A 19 6.41 17.41 23.60
CA LEU A 19 7.02 16.21 24.15
C LEU A 19 8.56 16.26 24.16
N ARG A 20 9.20 17.29 23.59
CA ARG A 20 10.68 17.43 23.56
C ARG A 20 11.31 17.42 24.94
N SER A 21 10.63 17.96 25.95
CA SER A 21 11.16 18.07 27.31
C SER A 21 10.75 16.89 28.18
N ASP A 22 9.54 16.36 28.01
CA ASP A 22 9.02 15.24 28.81
C ASP A 22 7.95 14.47 28.00
N PRO A 23 8.13 13.15 27.77
CA PRO A 23 7.17 12.34 27.02
C PRO A 23 5.83 12.10 27.73
N ARG A 24 5.71 12.37 29.03
CA ARG A 24 4.46 12.21 29.80
C ARG A 24 3.69 13.52 29.96
N LYS A 25 4.20 14.61 29.40
CA LYS A 25 3.65 15.96 29.57
C LYS A 25 2.22 16.08 29.03
N LEU A 26 1.86 15.28 28.03
CA LEU A 26 0.52 15.25 27.44
C LEU A 26 -0.53 14.61 28.36
N GLU A 27 -0.15 13.77 29.33
CA GLU A 27 -1.08 13.09 30.24
C GLU A 27 -1.55 13.98 31.41
N ALA A 28 -0.78 15.03 31.72
CA ALA A 28 -1.02 15.90 32.88
C ALA A 28 -1.35 17.36 32.51
N VAL A 29 -1.33 17.70 31.22
CA VAL A 29 -1.55 19.08 30.75
C VAL A 29 -3.03 19.43 30.73
N THR A 30 -3.36 20.60 31.27
CA THR A 30 -4.73 21.14 31.22
C THR A 30 -5.01 21.81 29.88
N ASP A 31 -6.29 21.93 29.51
CA ASP A 31 -6.71 22.53 28.23
C ASP A 31 -6.16 23.96 28.03
N GLU A 32 -6.06 24.76 29.11
CA GLU A 32 -5.51 26.12 29.05
C GLU A 32 -4.00 26.16 28.87
N GLU A 33 -3.27 25.27 29.56
CA GLU A 33 -1.83 25.13 29.36
C GLU A 33 -1.53 24.68 27.93
N MET A 34 -2.40 23.86 27.34
CA MET A 34 -2.26 23.40 25.97
C MET A 34 -2.44 24.54 24.96
N ARG A 35 -3.41 25.44 25.17
CA ARG A 35 -3.58 26.64 24.33
C ARG A 35 -2.40 27.60 24.44
N LEU A 36 -1.88 27.82 25.65
CA LEU A 36 -0.70 28.66 25.87
C LEU A 36 0.55 28.04 25.21
N ALA A 37 0.72 26.72 25.32
CA ALA A 37 1.78 25.98 24.65
C ALA A 37 1.67 26.09 23.12
N TYR A 38 0.46 25.97 22.56
CA TYR A 38 0.24 26.09 21.12
C TYR A 38 0.53 27.51 20.60
N ALA A 39 0.16 28.55 21.36
CA ALA A 39 0.50 29.93 21.05
C ALA A 39 2.03 30.17 21.08
N SER A 40 2.72 29.59 22.07
CA SER A 40 4.19 29.66 22.17
C SER A 40 4.87 28.94 21.00
N PHE A 41 4.36 27.76 20.63
CA PHE A 41 4.82 27.00 19.48
C PHE A 41 4.65 27.78 18.15
N LYS A 42 3.50 28.43 17.94
CA LYS A 42 3.27 29.26 16.75
C LYS A 42 4.17 30.49 16.70
N ALA A 43 4.45 31.10 17.86
CA ALA A 43 5.38 32.23 17.96
C ALA A 43 6.83 31.81 17.66
N GLU A 44 7.27 30.65 18.16
CA GLU A 44 8.61 30.11 17.89
C GLU A 44 8.79 29.68 16.43
N THR A 45 7.81 28.99 15.85
CA THR A 45 7.87 28.50 14.45
C THR A 45 7.78 29.63 13.43
N SER A 46 7.14 30.75 13.78
CA SER A 46 7.09 31.95 12.94
C SER A 46 8.38 32.79 13.03
N ALA A 47 9.25 32.56 14.03
CA ALA A 47 10.47 33.33 14.24
C ALA A 47 11.74 32.67 13.64
N THR A 48 11.74 31.36 13.41
CA THR A 48 12.93 30.64 12.94
C THR A 48 12.93 30.43 11.43
N GLU A 49 13.20 31.48 10.66
CA GLU A 49 13.98 31.31 9.43
C GLU A 49 15.43 31.05 9.85
N TYR A 50 15.86 29.79 9.74
CA TYR A 50 17.21 29.37 10.10
C TYR A 50 18.26 30.14 9.28
N LYS A 51 18.99 31.06 9.93
CA LYS A 51 20.28 31.57 9.43
C LYS A 51 21.40 30.92 10.23
N ALA A 52 22.13 30.02 9.58
CA ALA A 52 23.34 29.42 10.14
C ALA A 52 24.38 30.51 10.47
N SER A 53 24.87 30.54 11.71
CA SER A 53 26.08 31.29 12.07
C SER A 53 27.32 30.48 11.68
N PRO A 54 28.39 31.07 11.12
CA PRO A 54 29.43 30.28 10.43
C PRO A 54 30.36 29.44 11.30
N ASN A 55 30.24 29.42 12.63
CA ASN A 55 31.36 28.99 13.50
C ASN A 55 31.06 28.17 14.77
N ASP A 56 29.87 27.61 14.98
CA ASP A 56 29.63 26.75 16.17
C ASP A 56 29.66 25.24 15.83
N VAL A 57 30.74 24.56 16.21
CA VAL A 57 30.94 23.11 16.03
C VAL A 57 30.82 22.32 17.35
N SER A 58 30.27 22.91 18.42
CA SER A 58 30.23 22.27 19.74
C SER A 58 28.90 22.45 20.47
N GLY A 59 27.85 21.84 19.92
CA GLY A 59 26.64 21.47 20.68
C GLY A 59 26.26 20.04 20.33
N PRO A 60 25.53 19.29 21.19
CA PRO A 60 24.90 18.05 20.75
C PRO A 60 23.91 18.44 19.66
N VAL A 61 24.34 18.29 18.41
CA VAL A 61 23.46 18.31 17.27
C VAL A 61 22.39 17.27 17.61
N PRO A 62 21.09 17.62 17.68
CA PRO A 62 20.08 16.60 17.63
C PRO A 62 20.27 16.00 16.24
N ILE A 63 21.00 14.90 16.18
CA ILE A 63 20.94 14.03 15.02
C ILE A 63 19.48 13.58 15.10
N CYS A 64 18.61 14.27 14.36
CA CYS A 64 17.49 13.60 13.77
C CYS A 64 18.17 12.49 12.97
N VAL A 65 18.33 11.33 13.60
CA VAL A 65 18.72 10.08 12.95
C VAL A 65 17.53 9.65 12.09
N MET A 66 17.05 10.54 11.22
CA MET A 66 16.81 10.22 9.82
C MET A 66 18.16 9.92 9.12
N THR A 67 19.09 9.25 9.82
CA THR A 67 20.05 8.38 9.16
C THR A 67 19.20 7.29 8.57
N GLN A 68 18.75 7.51 7.33
CA GLN A 68 18.18 6.54 6.41
C GLN A 68 17.98 5.18 7.09
N LEU A 69 16.87 5.05 7.84
CA LEU A 69 16.49 3.77 8.42
C LEU A 69 16.50 2.86 7.22
N ALA A 70 17.41 1.89 7.15
CA ALA A 70 17.50 1.02 5.99
C ALA A 70 16.08 0.55 5.70
N ASP A 71 15.52 0.93 4.55
CA ASP A 71 14.08 0.81 4.24
C ASP A 71 13.55 -0.59 4.56
N LYS A 72 14.44 -1.58 4.48
CA LYS A 72 14.28 -2.97 4.89
C LYS A 72 13.70 -3.16 6.30
N GLY A 73 14.23 -2.54 7.35
CA GLY A 73 13.75 -2.78 8.72
C GLY A 73 12.35 -2.21 8.98
N LEU A 74 12.06 -1.06 8.37
CA LEU A 74 10.72 -0.47 8.40
C LEU A 74 9.74 -1.30 7.55
N ALA A 75 10.18 -1.76 6.38
CA ALA A 75 9.40 -2.67 5.54
C ALA A 75 9.10 -4.01 6.23
N ASP A 76 10.10 -4.66 6.85
CA ASP A 76 9.94 -5.92 7.60
C ASP A 76 8.94 -5.73 8.76
N SER A 77 8.97 -4.57 9.43
CA SER A 77 8.04 -4.24 10.51
C SER A 77 6.61 -3.99 10.01
N VAL A 78 6.46 -3.29 8.88
CA VAL A 78 5.16 -3.06 8.23
C VAL A 78 4.59 -4.38 7.67
N GLU A 79 5.43 -5.25 7.11
CA GLU A 79 5.04 -6.59 6.64
C GLU A 79 4.54 -7.44 7.80
N ALA A 80 5.26 -7.45 8.94
CA ALA A 80 4.82 -8.14 10.14
C ALA A 80 3.48 -7.59 10.66
N LEU A 81 3.29 -6.27 10.64
CA LEU A 81 2.03 -5.64 11.05
C LEU A 81 0.87 -6.08 10.14
N ILE A 82 1.06 -6.02 8.82
CA ILE A 82 0.08 -6.50 7.84
C ILE A 82 -0.21 -7.99 8.05
N GLY A 83 0.81 -8.80 8.31
CA GLY A 83 0.70 -10.23 8.63
C GLY A 83 -0.15 -10.49 9.88
N CYS A 84 0.03 -9.71 10.95
CA CYS A 84 -0.81 -9.79 12.14
C CYS A 84 -2.28 -9.49 11.82
N TYR A 85 -2.56 -8.48 10.99
CA TYR A 85 -3.93 -8.19 10.56
C TYR A 85 -4.52 -9.26 9.65
N LEU A 86 -3.70 -9.91 8.79
CA LEU A 86 -4.12 -11.07 8.00
C LEU A 86 -4.54 -12.23 8.90
N LEU A 87 -3.79 -12.49 9.99
CA LEU A 87 -4.07 -13.58 10.91
C LEU A 87 -5.29 -13.33 11.80
N VAL A 88 -5.46 -12.10 12.30
CA VAL A 88 -6.51 -11.77 13.29
C VAL A 88 -7.81 -11.32 12.63
N CYS A 89 -7.72 -10.43 11.64
CA CYS A 89 -8.87 -9.77 11.01
C CYS A 89 -9.17 -10.31 9.60
N GLY A 90 -8.37 -11.24 9.11
CA GLY A 90 -8.48 -11.79 7.77
C GLY A 90 -8.00 -10.84 6.67
N PRO A 91 -8.14 -11.27 5.40
CA PRO A 91 -7.63 -10.53 4.25
C PRO A 91 -8.24 -9.14 4.09
N ILE A 92 -9.53 -8.96 4.41
CA ILE A 92 -10.21 -7.66 4.33
C ILE A 92 -9.62 -6.67 5.35
N GLY A 93 -9.34 -7.12 6.57
CA GLY A 93 -8.72 -6.29 7.61
C GLY A 93 -7.32 -5.84 7.23
N ALA A 94 -6.51 -6.73 6.68
CA ALA A 94 -5.18 -6.40 6.17
C ALA A 94 -5.24 -5.38 5.02
N ILE A 95 -6.17 -5.53 4.07
CA ILE A 95 -6.32 -4.57 2.97
C ILE A 95 -6.72 -3.18 3.48
N LYS A 96 -7.59 -3.08 4.51
CA LYS A 96 -7.92 -1.79 5.13
C LYS A 96 -6.69 -1.12 5.75
N VAL A 97 -5.83 -1.89 6.40
CA VAL A 97 -4.57 -1.38 6.98
C VAL A 97 -3.59 -0.96 5.88
N MET A 98 -3.48 -1.72 4.80
CA MET A 98 -2.68 -1.32 3.63
C MET A 98 -3.15 0.02 3.05
N LYS A 99 -4.47 0.23 2.91
CA LYS A 99 -5.03 1.52 2.46
C LYS A 99 -4.75 2.64 3.46
N TRP A 100 -4.87 2.36 4.76
CA TRP A 100 -4.57 3.33 5.83
C TRP A 100 -3.10 3.76 5.83
N LEU A 101 -2.17 2.84 5.54
CA LEU A 101 -0.74 3.12 5.35
C LEU A 101 -0.43 3.91 4.06
N GLY A 102 -1.44 4.20 3.23
CA GLY A 102 -1.28 4.96 1.99
C GLY A 102 -0.94 4.10 0.77
N LEU A 103 -1.04 2.77 0.83
CA LEU A 103 -0.87 1.92 -0.35
C LEU A 103 -2.07 2.10 -1.30
N GLN A 104 -1.78 2.53 -2.53
CA GLN A 104 -2.79 2.69 -3.56
C GLN A 104 -3.16 1.34 -4.17
N LEU A 105 -4.36 0.86 -3.84
CA LEU A 105 -4.93 -0.37 -4.40
C LEU A 105 -5.98 0.00 -5.45
N SER A 106 -5.52 0.42 -6.63
CA SER A 106 -6.33 1.03 -7.69
C SER A 106 -7.51 0.18 -8.18
N GLN A 107 -7.44 -1.14 -7.99
CA GLN A 107 -8.47 -2.10 -8.41
C GLN A 107 -9.36 -2.59 -7.25
N CYS A 108 -9.17 -2.06 -6.04
CA CYS A 108 -9.82 -2.55 -4.83
C CYS A 108 -10.99 -1.65 -4.38
N HIS A 109 -12.22 -2.09 -4.67
CA HIS A 109 -13.47 -1.37 -4.41
C HIS A 109 -14.02 -1.52 -2.97
N LEU A 110 -13.22 -1.98 -2.01
CA LEU A 110 -13.64 -2.21 -0.61
C LEU A 110 -14.21 -0.97 0.14
N ASN A 111 -14.22 0.22 -0.46
CA ASN A 111 -14.69 1.47 0.15
C ASN A 111 -16.00 2.01 -0.46
N SER A 112 -16.61 1.33 -1.44
CA SER A 112 -17.87 1.81 -1.98
C SER A 112 -19.02 1.43 -1.04
N GLU A 113 -19.38 2.35 -0.15
CA GLU A 113 -20.67 2.32 0.58
C GLU A 113 -21.88 2.44 -0.36
N THR A 114 -21.66 2.61 -1.66
CA THR A 114 -22.67 2.48 -2.71
C THR A 114 -22.62 1.06 -3.28
N MET A 115 -23.15 0.10 -2.54
CA MET A 115 -23.59 -1.16 -3.13
C MET A 115 -24.89 -0.87 -3.87
N GLU A 116 -24.82 -0.64 -5.18
CA GLU A 116 -25.98 -0.94 -6.00
C GLU A 116 -26.16 -2.47 -5.98
N GLU A 117 -27.27 -2.90 -5.37
CA GLU A 117 -27.71 -4.29 -5.30
C GLU A 117 -27.96 -4.83 -6.72
N GLY A 118 -26.90 -5.24 -7.42
CA GLY A 118 -27.03 -5.72 -8.80
C GLY A 118 -25.80 -6.40 -9.38
N GLU A 119 -24.59 -5.92 -9.09
CA GLU A 119 -23.34 -6.53 -9.61
C GLU A 119 -22.71 -7.42 -8.55
N CYS A 120 -23.45 -8.49 -8.24
CA CYS A 120 -23.12 -9.49 -7.24
C CYS A 120 -22.16 -10.56 -7.80
N ALA A 121 -21.26 -11.03 -6.93
CA ALA A 121 -20.69 -12.39 -6.86
C ALA A 121 -19.24 -12.67 -7.31
N SER A 122 -18.55 -11.83 -8.07
CA SER A 122 -17.20 -12.20 -8.58
C SER A 122 -16.01 -11.41 -8.00
N SER A 123 -16.25 -10.39 -7.17
CA SER A 123 -15.17 -9.56 -6.64
C SER A 123 -14.48 -10.23 -5.45
N PHE A 124 -13.37 -10.93 -5.69
CA PHE A 124 -12.56 -11.50 -4.62
C PHE A 124 -11.87 -10.38 -3.83
N LEU A 125 -12.22 -10.23 -2.55
CA LEU A 125 -11.66 -9.19 -1.67
C LEU A 125 -11.82 -7.75 -2.20
N GLY A 126 -12.90 -7.51 -2.96
CA GLY A 126 -13.17 -6.21 -3.59
C GLY A 126 -12.32 -5.91 -4.83
N PHE A 127 -11.55 -6.87 -5.33
CA PHE A 127 -10.90 -6.77 -6.63
C PHE A 127 -11.81 -7.32 -7.71
N THR A 128 -11.98 -6.57 -8.79
CA THR A 128 -12.69 -7.07 -9.97
C THR A 128 -11.79 -8.07 -10.71
N PRO A 129 -12.32 -9.23 -11.13
CA PRO A 129 -11.54 -10.17 -11.92
C PRO A 129 -11.16 -9.50 -13.25
N PRO A 130 -9.91 -9.65 -13.72
CA PRO A 130 -9.53 -9.20 -15.05
C PRO A 130 -10.42 -9.84 -16.11
N ALA A 131 -10.88 -9.05 -17.09
CA ALA A 131 -11.87 -9.48 -18.07
C ALA A 131 -11.41 -10.70 -18.90
N THR A 132 -10.12 -10.77 -19.26
CA THR A 132 -9.40 -11.95 -19.79
C THR A 132 -7.89 -11.67 -19.76
N ALA A 133 -7.05 -12.70 -19.93
CA ALA A 133 -5.60 -12.54 -19.97
C ALA A 133 -5.04 -11.94 -21.27
N LEU A 134 -5.78 -12.01 -22.38
CA LEU A 134 -5.25 -11.83 -23.74
C LEU A 134 -6.05 -10.84 -24.60
N VAL A 135 -7.16 -10.29 -24.10
CA VAL A 135 -8.01 -9.38 -24.86
C VAL A 135 -7.79 -7.93 -24.41
N ASP A 136 -6.67 -7.36 -24.82
CA ASP A 136 -6.48 -5.90 -24.81
C ASP A 136 -6.14 -5.37 -26.22
N TYR A 137 -6.16 -6.26 -27.23
CA TYR A 137 -5.65 -5.98 -28.58
C TYR A 137 -6.72 -6.19 -29.67
N GLY A 138 -7.86 -5.49 -29.60
CA GLY A 138 -8.81 -5.39 -30.72
C GLY A 138 -9.64 -6.66 -31.08
N MET A 139 -10.52 -6.52 -32.08
CA MET A 139 -11.58 -7.50 -32.40
C MET A 139 -11.11 -8.82 -33.05
N ASP A 140 -9.94 -8.83 -33.70
CA ASP A 140 -9.39 -10.04 -34.33
C ASP A 140 -8.76 -11.01 -33.33
N SER A 141 -8.30 -10.49 -32.18
CA SER A 141 -7.65 -11.26 -31.12
C SER A 141 -8.55 -12.30 -30.46
N HIS A 142 -9.87 -12.07 -30.41
CA HIS A 142 -10.81 -13.07 -29.89
C HIS A 142 -10.91 -14.30 -30.78
N LYS A 143 -10.90 -14.13 -32.11
CA LYS A 143 -11.00 -15.26 -33.04
C LYS A 143 -9.72 -16.08 -33.05
N GLU A 144 -8.57 -15.42 -32.97
CA GLU A 144 -7.27 -16.09 -32.87
C GLU A 144 -7.11 -16.83 -31.54
N LEU A 145 -7.57 -16.23 -30.43
CA LEU A 145 -7.60 -16.86 -29.12
C LEU A 145 -8.45 -18.13 -29.12
N GLU A 146 -9.65 -18.07 -29.67
CA GLU A 146 -10.55 -19.23 -29.80
C GLU A 146 -9.95 -20.32 -30.70
N ALA A 147 -9.30 -19.94 -31.80
CA ALA A 147 -8.61 -20.89 -32.68
C ALA A 147 -7.46 -21.61 -31.96
N GLU A 148 -6.68 -20.89 -31.17
CA GLU A 148 -5.55 -21.43 -30.42
C GLU A 148 -6.00 -22.29 -29.23
N LEU A 149 -7.06 -21.87 -28.51
CA LEU A 149 -7.71 -22.69 -27.49
C LEU A 149 -8.23 -24.00 -28.08
N LYS A 150 -8.84 -23.95 -29.27
CA LYS A 150 -9.31 -25.16 -29.97
C LYS A 150 -8.17 -26.06 -30.38
N ARG A 151 -7.05 -25.50 -30.86
CA ARG A 151 -5.84 -26.25 -31.20
C ARG A 151 -5.26 -26.99 -30.00
N LEU A 152 -5.40 -26.41 -28.81
CA LEU A 152 -4.82 -26.89 -27.56
C LEU A 152 -5.82 -27.56 -26.62
N ALA A 153 -7.04 -27.84 -27.09
CA ALA A 153 -8.13 -28.35 -26.26
C ALA A 153 -7.77 -29.64 -25.51
N THR A 154 -6.99 -30.53 -26.13
CA THR A 154 -6.52 -31.78 -25.50
C THR A 154 -5.56 -31.50 -24.35
N THR A 155 -4.56 -30.64 -24.58
CA THR A 155 -3.60 -30.24 -23.54
C THR A 155 -4.28 -29.51 -22.38
N VAL A 156 -5.25 -28.65 -22.67
CA VAL A 156 -6.02 -27.97 -21.62
C VAL A 156 -6.81 -28.98 -20.80
N ALA A 157 -7.46 -29.96 -21.45
CA ALA A 157 -8.19 -31.01 -20.75
C ALA A 157 -7.28 -31.89 -19.89
N ASP A 158 -6.08 -32.21 -20.37
CA ASP A 158 -5.08 -32.98 -19.61
C ASP A 158 -4.64 -32.22 -18.34
N VAL A 159 -4.42 -30.90 -18.45
CA VAL A 159 -4.08 -30.04 -17.31
C VAL A 159 -5.23 -29.93 -16.32
N GLU A 160 -6.46 -29.72 -16.79
CA GLU A 160 -7.65 -29.65 -15.92
C GLU A 160 -7.88 -30.97 -15.18
N SER A 161 -7.69 -32.09 -15.86
CA SER A 161 -7.77 -33.44 -15.27
C SER A 161 -6.67 -33.67 -14.23
N ALA A 162 -5.43 -33.29 -14.54
CA ALA A 162 -4.30 -33.43 -13.61
C ALA A 162 -4.45 -32.55 -12.36
N LEU A 163 -5.02 -31.35 -12.49
CA LEU A 163 -5.29 -30.44 -11.38
C LEU A 163 -6.58 -30.78 -10.63
N GLY A 164 -7.47 -31.58 -11.22
CA GLY A 164 -8.82 -31.80 -10.70
C GLY A 164 -9.65 -30.51 -10.63
N TYR A 165 -9.36 -29.54 -11.49
CA TYR A 165 -9.97 -28.21 -11.49
C TYR A 165 -10.31 -27.75 -12.90
N THR A 166 -11.50 -27.18 -13.09
CA THR A 166 -11.94 -26.60 -14.37
C THR A 166 -11.85 -25.08 -14.30
N PHE A 167 -11.13 -24.48 -15.24
CA PHE A 167 -10.95 -23.03 -15.27
C PHE A 167 -12.18 -22.36 -15.88
N GLY A 168 -12.63 -21.26 -15.25
CA GLY A 168 -13.70 -20.43 -15.79
C GLY A 168 -13.29 -19.72 -17.09
N ASP A 169 -12.05 -19.25 -17.16
CA ASP A 169 -11.43 -18.71 -18.38
C ASP A 169 -10.12 -19.45 -18.67
N LYS A 170 -10.07 -20.10 -19.84
CA LYS A 170 -8.94 -20.91 -20.29
C LYS A 170 -7.83 -20.06 -20.92
N SER A 171 -8.08 -18.78 -21.18
CA SER A 171 -7.07 -17.84 -21.71
C SER A 171 -5.89 -17.65 -20.75
N PHE A 172 -6.11 -17.74 -19.44
CA PHE A 172 -5.06 -17.66 -18.42
C PHE A 172 -4.05 -18.82 -18.51
N LEU A 173 -4.52 -20.02 -18.89
CA LEU A 173 -3.61 -21.16 -19.13
C LEU A 173 -2.71 -20.91 -20.33
N LEU A 174 -3.25 -20.26 -21.37
CA LEU A 174 -2.46 -19.88 -22.54
C LEU A 174 -1.46 -18.78 -22.21
N GLN A 175 -1.83 -17.77 -21.42
CA GLN A 175 -0.90 -16.72 -21.00
C GLN A 175 0.31 -17.31 -20.27
N HIS A 176 0.08 -18.26 -19.35
CA HIS A 176 1.16 -18.88 -18.60
C HIS A 176 2.13 -19.65 -19.51
N ARG A 177 1.60 -20.29 -20.56
CA ARG A 177 2.43 -20.96 -21.58
C ARG A 177 3.23 -19.97 -22.43
N LEU A 178 2.58 -18.92 -22.95
CA LEU A 178 3.22 -17.92 -23.83
C LEU A 178 4.33 -17.16 -23.11
N SER A 179 4.19 -16.94 -21.80
CA SER A 179 5.23 -16.33 -20.98
C SER A 179 6.50 -17.20 -20.88
N GLY A 180 6.36 -18.53 -20.92
CA GLY A 180 7.49 -19.46 -20.85
C GLY A 180 8.36 -19.49 -22.11
N ASP A 181 7.77 -19.37 -23.30
CA ASP A 181 8.52 -19.38 -24.56
C ASP A 181 9.20 -18.02 -24.84
N ALA A 182 8.68 -16.92 -24.30
CA ALA A 182 9.27 -15.58 -24.44
C ALA A 182 10.63 -15.42 -23.71
N ILE A 183 10.93 -16.27 -22.71
CA ILE A 183 12.19 -16.23 -21.96
C ILE A 183 13.32 -16.98 -22.70
N ARG A 184 13.02 -17.75 -23.75
CA ARG A 184 14.01 -18.58 -24.46
C ARG A 184 14.63 -17.95 -25.70
N VAL A 185 14.54 -16.62 -25.85
CA VAL A 185 15.19 -15.88 -26.96
C VAL A 185 16.13 -14.80 -26.42
N ARG A 186 17.19 -15.21 -25.73
CA ARG A 186 18.49 -14.53 -25.82
C ARG A 186 19.56 -15.59 -26.02
N GLY A 187 19.99 -15.74 -27.27
CA GLY A 187 21.13 -16.55 -27.64
C GLY A 187 22.41 -16.10 -26.91
N PRO A 188 23.47 -16.92 -26.97
CA PRO A 188 24.69 -16.69 -26.21
C PRO A 188 25.33 -15.35 -26.59
N ILE A 189 25.61 -14.54 -25.57
CA ILE A 189 26.47 -13.35 -25.68
C ILE A 189 27.86 -13.88 -26.04
N GLN A 190 28.35 -13.57 -27.25
CA GLN A 190 29.76 -13.80 -27.58
C GLN A 190 30.61 -12.84 -26.73
N VAL A 191 31.58 -13.43 -26.03
CA VAL A 191 32.60 -12.76 -25.20
C VAL A 191 33.65 -12.13 -26.11
#